data_AF-A0A937AMY1-F1
#
_entry.id   AF-A0A937AMY1-F1
#
_cell.length_a   1.000
_cell.length_b   1.000
_cell.length_c   1.000
_cell.angle_alpha   90.00
_cell.angle_beta   90.00
_cell.angle_gamma   90.00
#
_symmetry.space_group_name_H-M   'P 1'
#
loop_
_entity.id
_entity.type
_entity.pdbx_description
1 polymer ?
#
loop_
_entity_poly.entity_id
_entity_poly.type
_entity_poly.pdbx_seq_one_letter_code
_entity_poly.pdbx_strand_id
1 'polypeptide(L)'
;MKIIHFIPAFIFFIISVILLCLPGTKNFPAAWWFQKIPQLDKLVHIGLFGLLSLLFHWPAMKSNWNDTKRRVWFWVISCSSVAYGTVMEFVQRELIINRSFEEADILADSVGAFVALAFSLTFFLQQQPAKAS
;
A
#
# COMPACT_ATOMS: atom_id res chain seq x y z
N MET A 1 4.10 11.84 -17.00
CA MET A 1 2.95 10.95 -16.71
C MET A 1 1.68 11.77 -16.86
N LYS A 2 0.54 11.16 -17.21
CA LYS A 2 -0.75 11.88 -17.22
C LYS A 2 -1.37 11.80 -15.81
N ILE A 3 -1.90 12.91 -15.31
CA ILE A 3 -2.46 12.99 -13.96
C ILE A 3 -3.67 12.08 -13.75
N ILE A 4 -4.45 11.84 -14.82
CA ILE A 4 -5.61 10.95 -14.79
C ILE A 4 -5.29 9.53 -14.31
N HIS A 5 -4.06 9.07 -14.49
CA HIS A 5 -3.65 7.73 -14.05
C HIS A 5 -3.45 7.64 -12.53
N PHE A 6 -3.35 8.77 -11.83
CA PHE A 6 -3.23 8.82 -10.37
C PHE A 6 -4.59 8.80 -9.66
N ILE A 7 -5.69 9.05 -10.38
CA ILE A 7 -7.04 9.12 -9.80
C ILE A 7 -7.36 7.86 -8.97
N PRO A 8 -7.12 6.63 -9.46
CA PRO A 8 -7.38 5.43 -8.66
C PRO A 8 -6.53 5.36 -7.39
N ALA A 9 -5.27 5.80 -7.47
CA ALA A 9 -4.35 5.78 -6.34
C ALA A 9 -4.78 6.75 -5.23
N PHE A 10 -5.20 7.96 -5.58
CA PHE A 10 -5.70 8.94 -4.61
C PHE A 10 -7.06 8.53 -4.02
N ILE A 11 -7.96 7.96 -4.81
CA ILE A 11 -9.22 7.42 -4.29
C ILE A 11 -8.92 6.33 -3.26
N PHE A 12 -8.02 5.40 -3.59
CA PHE A 12 -7.66 4.32 -2.69
C PHE A 12 -6.87 4.80 -1.47
N PHE A 13 -6.07 5.86 -1.60
CA PHE A 13 -5.43 6.52 -0.46
C PHE A 13 -6.45 7.10 0.52
N ILE A 14 -7.49 7.77 0.03
CA ILE A 14 -8.56 8.29 0.90
C ILE A 14 -9.28 7.12 1.60
N ILE A 15 -9.57 6.04 0.86
CA ILE A 15 -10.16 4.83 1.44
C ILE A 15 -9.24 4.25 2.53
N SER A 16 -7.92 4.19 2.28
CA SER A 16 -6.98 3.63 3.24
C SER A 16 -6.92 4.44 4.54
N VAL A 17 -6.90 5.78 4.44
CA VAL A 17 -6.97 6.67 5.60
C VAL A 17 -8.27 6.43 6.39
N ILE A 18 -9.41 6.35 5.70
CA ILE A 18 -10.70 6.09 6.36
C ILE A 18 -10.65 4.74 7.10
N LEU A 19 -10.20 3.67 6.44
CA LEU A 19 -10.14 2.33 7.02
C LEU A 19 -9.21 2.24 8.24
N LEU A 20 -8.02 2.84 8.15
CA LEU A 20 -7.04 2.86 9.23
C LEU A 20 -7.53 3.68 10.44
N CYS A 21 -8.27 4.78 10.19
CA CYS A 21 -8.84 5.63 11.24
C CYS A 21 -10.18 5.13 11.81
N LEU A 22 -10.70 3.97 11.37
CA LEU A 22 -11.91 3.41 12.00
C LEU A 22 -11.60 3.01 13.45
N PRO A 23 -12.41 3.46 14.44
CA PRO A 23 -12.25 3.06 15.83
C PRO A 23 -12.30 1.54 15.97
N GLY A 24 -11.46 0.99 16.84
CA GLY A 24 -11.61 -0.41 17.23
C GLY A 24 -12.94 -0.61 17.95
N THR A 25 -13.81 -1.46 17.41
CA THR A 25 -15.05 -1.83 18.09
C THR A 25 -15.05 -3.33 18.30
N LYS A 26 -15.26 -3.76 19.56
CA LYS A 26 -15.46 -5.19 19.88
C LYS A 26 -16.71 -5.78 19.22
N ASN A 27 -17.61 -4.92 18.76
CA ASN A 27 -18.91 -5.26 18.18
C ASN A 27 -18.99 -4.97 16.67
N PHE A 28 -17.85 -4.86 15.96
CA PHE A 28 -17.92 -4.83 14.51
C PHE A 28 -18.63 -6.12 14.07
N PRO A 29 -19.68 -6.07 13.25
CA PRO A 29 -20.36 -7.25 12.73
C PRO A 29 -19.46 -7.89 11.66
N ALA A 30 -18.22 -8.20 12.03
CA ALA A 30 -17.34 -9.01 11.25
C ALA A 30 -18.00 -10.39 11.18
N ALA A 31 -18.24 -10.88 9.96
CA ALA A 31 -18.83 -12.20 9.77
C ALA A 31 -18.08 -13.21 10.63
N TRP A 32 -18.78 -14.18 11.23
CA TRP A 32 -18.25 -15.12 12.23
C TRP A 32 -16.91 -15.82 11.85
N TRP A 33 -16.55 -15.84 10.56
CA TRP A 33 -15.28 -16.35 10.05
C TRP A 33 -14.09 -15.37 10.20
N PHE A 34 -14.31 -14.06 10.28
CA PHE A 34 -13.27 -13.05 10.50
C PHE A 34 -12.52 -13.29 11.83
N GLN A 35 -13.24 -13.73 12.87
CA GLN A 35 -12.66 -14.03 14.18
C GLN A 35 -11.87 -15.35 14.19
N LYS A 36 -12.00 -16.19 13.16
CA LYS A 36 -11.32 -17.50 13.07
C LYS A 36 -9.97 -17.45 12.38
N ILE A 37 -9.64 -16.38 11.66
CA ILE A 37 -8.34 -16.23 11.01
C ILE A 37 -7.42 -15.48 11.98
N PRO A 38 -6.39 -16.14 12.54
CA PRO A 38 -5.42 -15.46 13.38
C PRO A 38 -4.72 -14.37 12.57
N GLN A 39 -4.59 -13.17 13.14
CA GLN A 39 -3.81 -12.06 12.54
C GLN A 39 -4.33 -11.59 11.17
N LEU A 40 -5.65 -11.65 10.95
CA LEU A 40 -6.29 -11.21 9.72
C LEU A 40 -6.08 -9.71 9.46
N ASP A 41 -5.98 -8.91 10.52
CA ASP A 41 -5.58 -7.50 10.48
C ASP A 41 -4.30 -7.31 9.65
N LYS A 42 -3.24 -8.06 9.92
CA LYS A 42 -1.95 -7.95 9.23
C LYS A 42 -2.06 -8.31 7.76
N LEU A 43 -2.91 -9.28 7.42
CA LEU A 43 -3.17 -9.60 6.01
C LEU A 43 -3.90 -8.46 5.30
N VAL A 44 -4.82 -7.78 5.98
CA VAL A 44 -5.49 -6.58 5.47
C VAL A 44 -4.47 -5.45 5.27
N HIS A 45 -3.56 -5.23 6.22
CA HIS A 45 -2.47 -4.25 6.10
C HIS A 45 -1.55 -4.55 4.89
N ILE A 46 -1.09 -5.79 4.75
CA ILE A 46 -0.30 -6.23 3.58
C ILE A 46 -1.08 -5.95 2.27
N GLY A 47 -2.34 -6.33 2.20
CA GLY A 47 -3.18 -6.13 1.02
C GLY A 47 -3.43 -4.65 0.70
N LEU A 48 -3.71 -3.85 1.72
CA LEU A 48 -4.00 -2.42 1.61
C LEU A 48 -2.76 -1.64 1.15
N PHE A 49 -1.60 -1.83 1.79
CA PHE A 49 -0.37 -1.13 1.39
C PHE A 49 0.22 -1.67 0.08
N GLY A 50 0.02 -2.96 -0.21
CA GLY A 50 0.38 -3.56 -1.50
C GLY A 50 -0.42 -2.96 -2.64
N LEU A 51 -1.75 -2.92 -2.53
CA LEU A 51 -2.62 -2.34 -3.57
C LEU A 51 -2.37 -0.83 -3.71
N LEU A 52 -2.25 -0.10 -2.60
CA LEU A 52 -1.94 1.34 -2.62
C LEU A 52 -0.64 1.62 -3.39
N SER A 53 0.42 0.87 -3.08
CA SER A 53 1.72 1.02 -3.75
C SER A 53 1.64 0.69 -5.24
N LEU A 54 0.95 -0.40 -5.62
CA LEU A 54 0.75 -0.76 -7.03
C LEU A 54 -0.02 0.32 -7.81
N LEU A 55 -1.06 0.89 -7.20
CA LEU A 55 -1.83 1.97 -7.83
C LEU A 55 -0.97 3.23 -8.04
N PHE A 56 -0.05 3.55 -7.12
CA PHE A 56 0.91 4.64 -7.31
C PHE A 56 2.08 4.30 -8.24
N HIS A 57 2.38 3.01 -8.46
CA HIS A 57 3.33 2.57 -9.49
C HIS A 57 2.72 2.67 -10.91
N TRP A 58 1.42 2.44 -11.04
CA TRP A 58 0.69 2.39 -12.33
C TRP A 58 0.91 3.58 -13.27
N PRO A 59 0.88 4.86 -12.82
CA PRO A 59 1.16 5.99 -13.69
C PRO A 59 2.53 5.92 -14.38
N ALA A 60 3.55 5.34 -13.71
CA ALA A 60 4.91 5.23 -14.25
C ALA A 60 4.99 4.12 -15.29
N MET A 61 4.24 3.04 -15.09
CA MET A 61 4.08 1.95 -16.05
C MET A 61 3.39 2.42 -17.34
N LYS A 62 2.43 3.36 -17.24
CA LYS A 62 1.74 3.97 -18.39
C LYS A 62 2.48 5.17 -19.01
N SER A 63 3.67 5.50 -18.52
CA SER A 63 4.45 6.62 -19.01
C SER A 63 5.51 6.20 -20.03
N ASN A 64 5.99 7.15 -20.82
CA ASN A 64 7.13 6.98 -21.73
C ASN A 64 8.49 7.10 -21.01
N TRP A 65 8.54 6.93 -19.69
CA TRP A 65 9.80 6.97 -18.95
C TRP A 65 10.67 5.76 -19.28
N ASN A 66 11.99 5.96 -19.23
CA ASN A 66 12.95 4.86 -19.28
C ASN A 66 12.92 4.04 -17.98
N ASP A 67 13.55 2.87 -18.01
CA ASP A 67 13.51 1.93 -16.89
C ASP A 67 14.18 2.47 -15.63
N THR A 68 15.25 3.27 -15.75
CA THR A 68 15.90 3.91 -14.61
C THR A 68 14.94 4.82 -13.86
N LYS A 69 14.21 5.71 -14.57
CA LYS A 69 13.23 6.61 -13.95
C LYS A 69 12.05 5.84 -13.33
N ARG A 70 11.60 4.75 -13.97
CA ARG A 70 10.55 3.87 -13.43
C ARG A 70 11.01 3.17 -12.15
N ARG A 71 12.22 2.60 -12.12
CA ARG A 71 12.80 1.96 -10.94
C ARG A 71 12.89 2.93 -9.77
N VAL A 72 13.44 4.12 -9.99
CA VAL A 72 13.51 5.17 -8.96
C VAL A 72 12.11 5.51 -8.44
N TRP A 73 11.13 5.68 -9.33
CA TRP A 73 9.75 5.95 -8.93
C TRP A 73 9.15 4.83 -8.07
N PHE A 74 9.32 3.56 -8.46
CA PHE A 74 8.79 2.44 -7.69
C PHE A 74 9.40 2.39 -6.28
N TRP A 75 10.70 2.60 -6.16
CA TRP A 75 11.38 2.69 -4.86
C TRP A 75 10.86 3.85 -4.02
N VAL A 76 10.78 5.05 -4.59
CA VAL A 76 10.29 6.25 -3.88
C VAL A 76 8.87 6.03 -3.36
N ILE A 77 7.97 5.49 -4.19
CA ILE A 77 6.60 5.19 -3.78
C ILE A 77 6.56 4.13 -2.68
N SER A 78 7.27 3.01 -2.84
CA SER A 78 7.25 1.95 -1.83
C SER A 78 7.83 2.40 -0.49
N CYS A 79 8.94 3.15 -0.48
CA CYS A 79 9.48 3.73 0.75
C CYS A 79 8.52 4.77 1.36
N SER A 80 7.85 5.58 0.52
CA SER A 80 6.83 6.53 1.00
C SER A 80 5.63 5.82 1.59
N SER A 81 5.20 4.69 1.03
CA SER A 81 4.13 3.86 1.59
C SER A 81 4.50 3.31 2.97
N VAL A 82 5.75 2.86 3.17
CA VAL A 82 6.24 2.42 4.50
C VAL A 82 6.23 3.56 5.50
N ALA A 83 6.73 4.74 5.10
CA ALA A 83 6.73 5.92 5.95
C ALA A 83 5.29 6.34 6.31
N TYR A 84 4.37 6.30 5.33
CA TYR A 84 2.96 6.56 5.55
C TYR A 84 2.33 5.58 6.54
N GLY A 85 2.55 4.26 6.39
CA GLY A 85 2.01 3.25 7.32
C GLY A 85 2.55 3.42 8.73
N THR A 86 3.86 3.63 8.84
CA THR A 86 4.51 3.95 10.13
C THR A 86 3.88 5.17 10.80
N VAL A 87 3.68 6.27 10.06
CA VAL A 87 3.02 7.47 10.58
C VAL A 87 1.57 7.18 10.98
N MET A 88 0.85 6.38 10.21
CA MET A 88 -0.53 6.01 10.51
C MET A 88 -0.66 5.20 11.80
N GLU A 89 0.29 4.32 12.10
CA GLU A 89 0.31 3.61 13.39
C GLU A 89 0.45 4.58 14.58
N PHE A 90 1.31 5.60 14.46
CA PHE A 90 1.38 6.66 15.47
C PHE A 90 0.10 7.49 15.55
N VAL A 91 -0.53 7.79 14.40
CA VAL A 91 -1.83 8.48 14.36
C VAL A 91 -2.91 7.64 15.05
N GLN A 92 -2.96 6.34 14.80
CA GLN A 92 -3.93 5.44 15.42
C GLN A 92 -3.74 5.38 16.93
N ARG A 93 -2.49 5.28 17.39
CA ARG A 93 -2.15 5.26 18.81
C ARG A 93 -2.61 6.52 19.55
N GLU A 94 -2.35 7.69 18.98
CA GLU A 94 -2.53 8.97 19.68
C GLU A 94 -3.90 9.61 19.43
N LEU A 95 -4.54 9.34 18.28
CA LEU A 95 -5.74 10.05 17.83
C LEU A 95 -6.98 9.16 17.65
N ILE A 96 -6.84 7.84 17.58
CA ILE A 96 -7.96 6.93 17.29
C ILE A 96 -8.31 6.10 18.52
N ILE A 97 -9.53 6.32 19.03
CA ILE A 97 -10.04 5.64 20.21
C ILE A 97 -10.12 4.12 19.95
N ASN A 98 -9.67 3.33 20.91
CA ASN A 98 -9.67 1.87 20.89
C ASN A 98 -8.84 1.24 19.76
N ARG A 99 -7.83 1.93 19.22
CA ARG A 99 -6.82 1.31 18.34
C ARG A 99 -5.56 0.96 19.12
N SER A 100 -5.04 -0.25 18.91
CA SER A 100 -3.73 -0.67 19.40
C SER A 100 -2.66 -0.17 18.44
N PHE A 101 -1.51 0.17 19.01
CA PHE A 101 -0.25 0.32 18.26
C PHE A 101 0.41 -1.04 18.18
N GLU A 102 0.70 -1.52 16.97
CA GLU A 102 1.37 -2.81 16.78
C GLU A 102 2.56 -2.67 15.82
N GLU A 103 3.77 -2.93 16.31
CA GLU A 103 4.97 -2.96 15.46
C GLU A 103 4.84 -3.99 14.32
N ALA A 104 4.02 -5.03 14.54
CA ALA A 104 3.70 -6.03 13.55
C ALA A 104 2.85 -5.47 12.38
N ASP A 105 2.09 -4.40 12.59
CA ASP A 105 1.33 -3.72 11.54
C ASP A 105 2.26 -2.87 10.66
N ILE A 106 3.28 -2.21 11.26
CA ILE A 106 4.36 -1.55 10.49
C ILE A 106 5.09 -2.58 9.60
N LEU A 107 5.36 -3.78 10.12
CA LEU A 107 5.96 -4.85 9.35
C LEU A 107 5.03 -5.33 8.22
N ALA A 108 3.73 -5.48 8.50
CA ALA A 108 2.73 -5.87 7.52
C ALA A 108 2.61 -4.84 6.38
N ASP A 109 2.56 -3.55 6.70
CA ASP A 109 2.55 -2.43 5.74
C ASP A 109 3.80 -2.47 4.86
N SER A 110 4.95 -2.70 5.48
CA SER A 110 6.25 -2.81 4.80
C SER A 110 6.30 -3.99 3.83
N VAL A 111 5.81 -5.15 4.26
CA VAL A 111 5.70 -6.35 3.42
C VAL A 111 4.80 -6.06 2.23
N GLY A 112 3.63 -5.45 2.43
CA GLY A 112 2.74 -5.05 1.34
C GLY A 112 3.43 -4.14 0.32
N ALA A 113 4.06 -3.07 0.79
CA ALA A 113 4.76 -2.11 -0.07
C ALA A 113 5.92 -2.72 -0.86
N PHE A 114 6.68 -3.65 -0.26
CA PHE A 114 7.79 -4.33 -0.94
C PHE A 114 7.37 -5.48 -1.84
N VAL A 115 6.26 -6.18 -1.55
CA VAL A 115 5.67 -7.14 -2.49
C VAL A 115 5.23 -6.42 -3.76
N ALA A 116 4.58 -5.25 -3.63
CA ALA A 116 4.24 -4.39 -4.77
C ALA A 116 5.48 -3.94 -5.55
N LEU A 117 6.55 -3.55 -4.85
CA LEU A 117 7.82 -3.17 -5.47
C LEU A 117 8.42 -4.33 -6.27
N ALA A 118 8.53 -5.51 -5.65
CA ALA A 118 9.08 -6.70 -6.30
C ALA A 118 8.28 -7.04 -7.55
N PHE A 119 6.96 -7.01 -7.46
CA PHE A 119 6.07 -7.23 -8.60
C PHE A 119 6.30 -6.20 -9.73
N SER A 120 6.41 -4.92 -9.39
CA SER A 120 6.69 -3.84 -10.34
C SER A 120 8.06 -3.94 -11.01
N LEU A 121 9.07 -4.41 -10.29
CA LEU A 121 10.42 -4.57 -10.81
C LEU A 121 10.59 -5.82 -11.68
N THR A 122 9.92 -6.93 -11.35
CA THR A 122 10.03 -8.19 -12.10
C THR A 122 9.05 -8.21 -13.26
N PHE A 123 7.74 -8.15 -13.01
CA PHE A 123 6.74 -8.41 -14.05
C PHE A 123 6.62 -7.27 -15.05
N PHE A 124 6.68 -6.01 -14.61
CA PHE A 124 6.44 -4.87 -15.52
C PHE A 124 7.67 -4.43 -16.31
N LEU A 125 8.86 -4.48 -15.72
CA LEU A 125 10.08 -4.13 -16.45
C LEU A 125 10.51 -5.24 -17.41
N GLN A 126 10.22 -6.52 -17.12
CA GLN A 126 10.52 -7.61 -18.04
C GLN A 126 9.61 -7.63 -19.28
N GLN A 127 8.36 -7.15 -19.15
CA GLN A 127 7.39 -7.11 -20.26
C GLN A 127 7.59 -5.94 -21.23
N GLN A 128 8.50 -5.02 -20.94
CA GLN A 128 8.90 -3.99 -21.90
C GLN A 128 10.12 -4.56 -22.63
N PRO A 129 9.97 -5.24 -23.80
CA PRO A 129 11.14 -5.60 -24.59
C PRO A 129 11.92 -4.31 -24.82
N ALA A 130 13.23 -4.35 -24.55
CA ALA A 130 14.13 -3.23 -24.72
C ALA A 130 13.73 -2.50 -26.00
N LYS A 131 13.09 -1.33 -25.87
CA LYS A 131 12.79 -0.51 -27.03
C LYS A 131 14.15 -0.21 -27.61
N ALA A 132 14.47 -0.89 -28.71
CA ALA A 132 15.74 -0.82 -29.40
C ALA A 132 16.14 0.64 -29.50
N SER A 133 17.24 0.97 -28.84
CA SER A 133 17.98 2.22 -29.01
C SER A 133 18.62 2.25 -30.38
#